data_AF-A0A915CF83-F1
#
_entry.id   AF-A0A915CF83-F1
#
_cell.length_a   1.000
_cell.length_b   1.000
_cell.length_c   1.000
_cell.angle_alpha   90.00
_cell.angle_beta   90.00
_cell.angle_gamma   90.00
#
_symmetry.space_group_name_H-M   'P 1'
#
loop_
_entity.id
_entity.type
_entity.pdbx_description
1 polymer ?
#
loop_
_entity_poly.entity_id
_entity_poly.type
_entity_poly.pdbx_seq_one_letter_code
_entity_poly.pdbx_strand_id
1 'polypeptide(L)'
;STLIVNSAIVSTNMSLLISVALFCSLIQQGWGLGCMAAICEGNDLNSIIECDGDLCGYYKSRRADGELVEGVDVQCTPQSDVFAPFDGELYFWRPFGNLKEYGCADEGVRIEGTGQWQGYHVLIASISLDFYGGKVRKGEKIGTAKNRRCVDGVDGESYLRLQLFRQGRAIDPTFHLQDCMCTGQICESNQKNELLGPPFKHDSRYNGVRGWDIKCPMVSDDGEEELRVPDIYSPIDAEFIGRTRLYAIQGTYTGCDNNGVVLVGTGAWKDFEVILYNVHYREKIIGHQ
;
A
#
# COMPACT_ATOMS: atom_id res chain seq x y z
N SER A 1 61.12 48.83 7.32
CA SER A 1 61.22 48.71 5.87
C SER A 1 59.95 48.08 5.33
N THR A 2 59.19 48.86 4.59
CA THR A 2 57.91 48.53 3.95
C THR A 2 58.13 47.60 2.77
N LEU A 3 57.27 46.59 2.60
CA LEU A 3 56.91 46.10 1.27
C LEU A 3 55.41 45.80 1.25
N ILE A 4 54.69 46.61 0.48
CA ILE A 4 53.28 46.44 0.12
C ILE A 4 53.26 45.63 -1.18
N VAL A 5 52.44 44.58 -1.23
CA VAL A 5 51.92 44.05 -2.51
C VAL A 5 50.42 43.86 -2.34
N ASN A 6 49.66 44.75 -2.97
CA ASN A 6 48.23 44.59 -3.22
C ASN A 6 48.05 43.65 -4.43
N SER A 7 47.11 42.71 -4.34
CA SER A 7 46.39 42.17 -5.50
C SER A 7 45.06 41.58 -5.02
N ALA A 8 43.97 42.20 -5.48
CA ALA A 8 42.60 41.83 -5.21
C ALA A 8 42.20 40.55 -5.98
N ILE A 9 41.46 39.63 -5.35
CA ILE A 9 40.60 38.68 -6.04
C ILE A 9 39.26 38.57 -5.28
N VAL A 10 38.29 39.29 -5.85
CA VAL A 10 36.88 38.92 -6.09
C VAL A 10 36.14 38.13 -5.00
N SER A 11 35.31 38.88 -4.27
CA SER A 11 34.04 38.42 -3.70
C SER A 11 33.14 37.82 -4.78
N THR A 12 32.67 36.58 -4.59
CA THR A 12 31.41 36.09 -5.16
C THR A 12 30.71 35.14 -4.18
N ASN A 13 29.79 35.73 -3.42
CA ASN A 13 28.44 35.25 -3.12
C ASN A 13 28.16 33.74 -3.16
N MET A 14 28.17 33.11 -1.99
CA MET A 14 26.96 32.67 -1.25
C MET A 14 25.68 32.41 -2.09
N SER A 15 25.73 31.49 -3.05
CA SER A 15 24.54 31.04 -3.81
C SER A 15 24.64 29.57 -4.22
N LEU A 16 25.07 28.66 -3.34
CA LEU A 16 25.14 27.23 -3.67
C LEU A 16 24.87 26.29 -2.47
N LEU A 17 23.93 26.65 -1.60
CA LEU A 17 23.53 25.78 -0.47
C LEU A 17 22.02 25.52 -0.36
N ILE A 18 21.20 26.02 -1.29
CA ILE A 18 19.73 25.85 -1.23
C ILE A 18 19.22 24.77 -2.22
N SER A 19 20.05 24.26 -3.12
CA SER A 19 19.59 23.31 -4.15
C SER A 19 19.69 21.82 -3.80
N VAL A 20 20.25 21.45 -2.63
CA VAL A 20 20.34 20.04 -2.21
C VAL A 20 19.18 19.62 -1.29
N ALA A 21 18.53 20.58 -0.62
CA ALA A 21 17.40 20.28 0.27
C ALA A 21 16.07 20.04 -0.48
N LEU A 22 15.92 20.54 -1.71
CA LEU A 22 14.73 20.28 -2.54
C LEU A 22 14.80 19.01 -3.39
N PHE A 23 15.96 18.36 -3.46
CA PHE A 23 16.12 17.08 -4.16
C PHE A 23 16.00 15.86 -3.22
N CYS A 24 15.85 16.07 -1.92
CA CYS A 24 15.77 15.00 -0.92
C CYS A 24 14.32 14.60 -0.56
N SER A 25 13.32 15.20 -1.22
CA SER A 25 11.89 14.86 -1.05
C SER A 25 11.30 14.13 -2.25
N LEU A 26 12.10 13.85 -3.29
CA LEU A 26 11.68 13.07 -4.44
C LEU A 26 12.26 11.65 -4.32
N ILE A 27 11.35 10.70 -4.08
CA ILE A 27 11.52 9.26 -4.23
C ILE A 27 12.34 8.57 -3.12
N GLN A 28 11.89 8.72 -1.88
CA GLN A 28 11.74 7.52 -1.05
C GLN A 28 10.29 7.07 -1.14
N GLN A 29 9.89 6.55 -2.31
CA GLN A 29 8.81 5.57 -2.35
C GLN A 29 9.33 4.32 -1.64
N GLY A 30 9.38 4.38 -0.32
CA GLY A 30 9.42 3.19 0.51
C GLY A 30 8.25 2.34 0.05
N TRP A 31 8.54 1.08 -0.26
CA TRP A 31 7.53 0.11 -0.65
C TRP A 31 6.70 -0.16 0.60
N GLY A 32 5.77 0.74 0.89
CA GLY A 32 4.76 0.55 1.93
C GLY A 32 4.02 -0.72 1.58
N LEU A 33 4.33 -1.79 2.30
CA LEU A 33 3.56 -3.03 2.24
C LEU A 33 2.13 -2.63 2.60
N GLY A 34 1.16 -2.86 1.69
CA GLY A 34 -0.24 -2.44 1.86
C GLY A 34 -0.72 -1.22 1.05
N CYS A 35 0.17 -0.46 0.39
CA CYS A 35 -0.23 0.66 -0.48
C CYS A 35 -0.68 0.21 -1.88
N MET A 36 -1.71 0.84 -2.43
CA MET A 36 -1.98 0.77 -3.87
C MET A 36 -1.04 1.68 -4.68
N ALA A 37 -0.95 1.46 -5.98
CA ALA A 37 -0.32 2.40 -6.91
C ALA A 37 -1.28 3.54 -7.26
N ALA A 38 -0.76 4.59 -7.87
CA ALA A 38 -1.58 5.54 -8.61
C ALA A 38 -2.34 4.79 -9.70
N ILE A 39 -3.66 4.98 -9.78
CA ILE A 39 -4.51 4.23 -10.70
C ILE A 39 -4.62 4.92 -12.05
N CYS A 40 -4.59 6.25 -12.07
CA CYS A 40 -4.80 7.03 -13.28
C CYS A 40 -3.63 7.98 -13.52
N GLU A 41 -3.20 8.08 -14.78
CA GLU A 41 -2.21 9.05 -15.22
C GLU A 41 -2.60 10.48 -14.83
N GLY A 42 -1.66 11.20 -14.21
CA GLY A 42 -1.88 12.56 -13.74
C GLY A 42 -2.60 12.66 -12.38
N ASN A 43 -2.97 11.53 -11.76
CA ASN A 43 -3.58 11.49 -10.42
C ASN A 43 -2.73 10.63 -9.46
N ASP A 44 -1.51 11.10 -9.14
CA ASP A 44 -0.55 10.39 -8.30
C ASP A 44 -1.03 10.15 -6.86
N LEU A 45 -2.00 10.95 -6.40
CA LEU A 45 -2.56 10.88 -5.04
C LEU A 45 -3.84 10.04 -4.95
N ASN A 46 -4.32 9.48 -6.07
CA ASN A 46 -5.62 8.81 -6.14
C ASN A 46 -6.76 9.69 -5.56
N SER A 47 -6.80 10.96 -5.94
CA SER A 47 -7.85 11.90 -5.57
C SER A 47 -9.22 11.32 -5.95
N ILE A 48 -10.14 11.33 -5.00
CA ILE A 48 -11.52 10.87 -5.16
C ILE A 48 -12.37 12.09 -5.52
N ILE A 49 -13.35 11.92 -6.41
CA ILE A 49 -14.30 12.98 -6.75
C ILE A 49 -14.98 13.48 -5.48
N GLU A 50 -14.86 14.79 -5.25
CA GLU A 50 -15.56 15.48 -4.18
C GLU A 50 -17.08 15.47 -4.41
N CYS A 51 -17.84 15.73 -3.37
CA CYS A 51 -19.29 15.85 -3.52
C CYS A 51 -19.65 17.13 -4.27
N ASP A 52 -20.24 17.00 -5.46
CA ASP A 52 -20.85 18.09 -6.22
C ASP A 52 -22.30 17.73 -6.58
N GLY A 53 -23.25 18.41 -5.94
CA GLY A 53 -24.68 18.17 -6.13
C GLY A 53 -25.08 16.72 -5.90
N ASP A 54 -25.45 16.04 -6.98
CA ASP A 54 -26.01 14.69 -6.97
C ASP A 54 -24.93 13.57 -7.07
N LEU A 55 -23.65 13.93 -7.17
CA LEU A 55 -22.55 12.99 -7.27
C LEU A 55 -21.58 13.16 -6.09
N CYS A 56 -21.33 12.07 -5.37
CA CYS A 56 -20.29 11.96 -4.37
C CYS A 56 -19.41 10.76 -4.70
N GLY A 57 -18.09 10.92 -4.70
CA GLY A 57 -17.16 9.85 -5.04
C GLY A 57 -16.78 8.93 -3.89
N TYR A 58 -17.22 9.21 -2.65
CA TYR A 58 -16.82 8.45 -1.46
C TYR A 58 -17.49 7.08 -1.35
N TYR A 59 -16.87 6.17 -0.60
CA TYR A 59 -17.40 4.84 -0.32
C TYR A 59 -18.74 4.93 0.42
N LYS A 60 -19.73 4.13 -0.01
CA LYS A 60 -21.11 4.13 0.50
C LYS A 60 -21.77 5.52 0.48
N SER A 61 -21.40 6.35 -0.49
CA SER A 61 -22.14 7.56 -0.81
C SER A 61 -23.45 7.22 -1.53
N ARG A 62 -24.47 8.04 -1.28
CA ARG A 62 -25.78 7.93 -1.91
C ARG A 62 -25.75 8.62 -3.27
N ARG A 63 -26.30 7.98 -4.30
CA ARG A 63 -26.51 8.54 -5.64
C ARG A 63 -27.90 9.18 -5.77
N ALA A 64 -28.14 9.87 -6.88
CA ALA A 64 -29.41 10.51 -7.20
C ALA A 64 -30.62 9.55 -7.13
N ASP A 65 -30.42 8.28 -7.47
CA ASP A 65 -31.44 7.22 -7.41
C ASP A 65 -31.61 6.59 -6.01
N GLY A 66 -30.82 7.02 -5.03
CA GLY A 66 -30.82 6.50 -3.67
C GLY A 66 -29.92 5.28 -3.44
N GLU A 67 -29.24 4.76 -4.46
CA GLU A 67 -28.32 3.63 -4.33
C GLU A 67 -27.08 4.02 -3.50
N LEU A 68 -26.64 3.11 -2.62
CA LEU A 68 -25.37 3.23 -1.90
C LEU A 68 -24.30 2.46 -2.66
N VAL A 69 -23.34 3.18 -3.24
CA VAL A 69 -22.29 2.56 -4.04
C VAL A 69 -21.19 2.01 -3.13
N GLU A 70 -20.95 0.70 -3.19
CA GLU A 70 -19.85 0.03 -2.48
C GLU A 70 -18.52 0.16 -3.25
N GLY A 71 -18.10 1.41 -3.49
CA GLY A 71 -16.90 1.77 -4.21
C GLY A 71 -16.62 3.26 -4.14
N VAL A 72 -15.45 3.65 -4.63
CA VAL A 72 -15.03 5.05 -4.75
C VAL A 72 -14.88 5.44 -6.21
N ASP A 73 -15.09 6.73 -6.50
CA ASP A 73 -14.91 7.31 -7.83
C ASP A 73 -13.60 8.09 -7.87
N VAL A 74 -12.55 7.49 -8.42
CA VAL A 74 -11.21 8.08 -8.52
C VAL A 74 -11.18 9.00 -9.73
N GLN A 75 -10.77 10.26 -9.54
CA GLN A 75 -10.64 11.24 -10.61
C GLN A 75 -9.71 10.68 -11.70
N CYS A 76 -10.21 10.71 -12.94
CA CYS A 76 -9.45 10.21 -14.07
C CYS A 76 -10.01 10.77 -15.37
N THR A 77 -9.17 11.46 -16.13
CA THR A 77 -9.55 11.99 -17.44
C THR A 77 -9.72 10.86 -18.45
N PRO A 78 -10.68 10.97 -19.40
CA PRO A 78 -10.79 9.99 -20.47
C PRO A 78 -9.48 9.91 -21.27
N GLN A 79 -9.21 8.74 -21.84
CA GLN A 79 -7.98 8.41 -22.57
C GLN A 79 -6.68 8.39 -21.74
N SER A 80 -6.71 8.76 -20.45
CA SER A 80 -5.57 8.60 -19.56
C SER A 80 -5.20 7.14 -19.36
N ASP A 81 -3.90 6.89 -19.19
CA ASP A 81 -3.41 5.56 -18.86
C ASP A 81 -3.90 5.11 -17.48
N VAL A 82 -4.30 3.83 -17.39
CA VAL A 82 -4.79 3.21 -16.16
C VAL A 82 -3.84 2.10 -15.74
N PHE A 83 -3.50 2.08 -14.45
CA PHE A 83 -2.50 1.18 -13.87
C PHE A 83 -3.12 0.20 -12.87
N ALA A 84 -2.50 -0.98 -12.74
CA ALA A 84 -2.90 -1.96 -11.74
C ALA A 84 -2.58 -1.44 -10.32
N PRO A 85 -3.55 -1.41 -9.39
CA PRO A 85 -3.32 -0.89 -8.05
C PRO A 85 -2.40 -1.80 -7.22
N PHE A 86 -2.36 -3.10 -7.54
CA PHE A 86 -1.53 -4.08 -6.84
C PHE A 86 -1.21 -5.30 -7.71
N ASP A 87 -0.28 -6.13 -7.23
CA ASP A 87 0.10 -7.40 -7.87
C ASP A 87 -1.06 -8.40 -7.86
N GLY A 88 -1.38 -8.98 -9.01
CA GLY A 88 -2.51 -9.90 -9.10
C GLY A 88 -2.66 -10.62 -10.43
N GLU A 89 -3.73 -11.42 -10.50
CA GLU A 89 -4.23 -12.00 -11.75
C GLU A 89 -5.40 -11.16 -12.27
N LEU A 90 -5.24 -10.65 -13.48
CA LEU A 90 -6.21 -9.80 -14.16
C LEU A 90 -7.21 -10.65 -14.94
N TYR A 91 -8.47 -10.22 -14.90
CA TYR A 91 -9.59 -10.77 -15.66
C TYR A 91 -10.44 -9.63 -16.21
N PHE A 92 -10.87 -9.75 -17.45
CA PHE A 92 -11.91 -8.87 -17.99
C PHE A 92 -13.24 -9.02 -17.22
N TRP A 93 -13.90 -7.90 -16.94
CA TRP A 93 -15.18 -7.85 -16.23
C TRP A 93 -16.14 -6.88 -16.93
N ARG A 94 -17.44 -7.19 -16.91
CA ARG A 94 -18.50 -6.34 -17.48
C ARG A 94 -19.37 -5.77 -16.35
N PRO A 95 -19.22 -4.49 -15.99
CA PRO A 95 -19.97 -3.87 -14.90
C PRO A 95 -21.51 -3.90 -15.08
N PHE A 96 -21.99 -3.88 -16.32
CA PHE A 96 -23.40 -3.78 -16.69
C PHE A 96 -23.90 -4.98 -17.52
N GLY A 97 -23.12 -6.06 -17.63
CA GLY A 97 -23.60 -7.33 -18.18
C GLY A 97 -24.07 -7.29 -19.64
N ASN A 98 -23.50 -6.44 -20.50
CA ASN A 98 -23.88 -6.25 -21.92
C ASN A 98 -25.18 -5.47 -22.18
N LEU A 99 -25.69 -4.70 -21.22
CA LEU A 99 -26.80 -3.78 -21.47
C LEU A 99 -26.37 -2.69 -22.46
N LYS A 100 -27.12 -2.53 -23.56
CA LYS A 100 -26.74 -1.69 -24.71
C LYS A 100 -26.63 -0.21 -24.33
N GLU A 101 -27.50 0.25 -23.44
CA GLU A 101 -27.53 1.61 -22.91
C GLU A 101 -26.25 1.99 -22.16
N TYR A 102 -25.50 1.01 -21.65
CA TYR A 102 -24.27 1.23 -20.88
C TYR A 102 -22.99 0.81 -21.62
N GLY A 103 -23.07 0.58 -22.94
CA GLY A 103 -21.95 0.03 -23.72
C GLY A 103 -20.66 0.88 -23.70
N CYS A 104 -20.78 2.18 -23.44
CA CYS A 104 -19.64 3.09 -23.25
C CYS A 104 -18.81 2.84 -21.97
N ALA A 105 -19.41 2.22 -20.95
CA ALA A 105 -18.81 1.99 -19.63
C ALA A 105 -18.89 0.52 -19.16
N ASP A 106 -19.43 -0.38 -19.99
CA ASP A 106 -19.57 -1.83 -19.72
C ASP A 106 -18.28 -2.64 -19.94
N GLU A 107 -17.14 -1.97 -19.86
CA GLU A 107 -15.84 -2.63 -19.83
C GLU A 107 -15.13 -2.27 -18.54
N GLY A 108 -14.62 -3.31 -17.90
CA GLY A 108 -14.07 -3.28 -16.58
C GLY A 108 -13.00 -4.34 -16.43
N VAL A 109 -12.34 -4.30 -15.29
CA VAL A 109 -11.32 -5.25 -14.92
C VAL A 109 -11.53 -5.72 -13.50
N ARG A 110 -11.32 -7.01 -13.30
CA ARG A 110 -11.19 -7.65 -12.00
C ARG A 110 -9.74 -8.05 -11.82
N ILE A 111 -9.11 -7.65 -10.73
CA ILE A 111 -7.77 -8.12 -10.37
C ILE A 111 -7.86 -8.87 -9.05
N GLU A 112 -7.57 -10.17 -9.08
CA GLU A 112 -7.45 -11.02 -7.89
C GLU A 112 -6.06 -10.83 -7.30
N GLY A 113 -6.00 -10.36 -6.07
CA GLY A 113 -4.75 -10.02 -5.41
C GLY A 113 -3.88 -11.25 -5.13
N THR A 114 -2.59 -11.10 -5.35
CA THR A 114 -1.57 -12.09 -4.99
C THR A 114 -0.62 -11.53 -3.94
N GLY A 115 0.21 -12.40 -3.35
CA GLY A 115 1.12 -12.00 -2.28
C GLY A 115 0.36 -11.36 -1.11
N GLN A 116 0.78 -10.16 -0.69
CA GLN A 116 0.13 -9.43 0.42
C GLN A 116 -1.34 -9.10 0.18
N TRP A 117 -1.79 -9.06 -1.09
CA TRP A 117 -3.17 -8.78 -1.47
C TRP A 117 -3.99 -10.07 -1.59
N GLN A 118 -3.49 -11.21 -1.14
CA GLN A 118 -4.24 -12.45 -1.21
C GLN A 118 -5.56 -12.36 -0.43
N GLY A 119 -6.64 -12.80 -1.07
CA GLY A 119 -7.99 -12.70 -0.53
C GLY A 119 -8.64 -11.34 -0.77
N TYR A 120 -7.91 -10.37 -1.33
CA TYR A 120 -8.46 -9.14 -1.87
C TYR A 120 -8.73 -9.30 -3.36
N HIS A 121 -9.75 -8.61 -3.85
CA HIS A 121 -9.88 -8.34 -5.27
C HIS A 121 -10.44 -6.94 -5.49
N VAL A 122 -10.05 -6.35 -6.61
CA VAL A 122 -10.56 -5.05 -7.04
C VAL A 122 -11.38 -5.20 -8.30
N LEU A 123 -12.43 -4.40 -8.41
CA LEU A 123 -13.16 -4.16 -9.64
C LEU A 123 -12.93 -2.70 -10.04
N ILE A 124 -12.45 -2.47 -11.27
CA ILE A 124 -12.30 -1.12 -11.83
C ILE A 124 -13.17 -1.05 -13.08
N ALA A 125 -14.16 -0.16 -13.09
CA ALA A 125 -15.10 0.00 -14.19
C ALA A 125 -14.71 1.16 -15.11
N SER A 126 -15.20 1.11 -16.35
CA SER A 126 -15.03 2.15 -17.38
C SER A 126 -13.59 2.27 -17.87
N ILE A 127 -12.99 1.12 -18.22
CA ILE A 127 -11.63 1.00 -18.77
C ILE A 127 -11.68 0.26 -20.11
N SER A 128 -10.85 0.67 -21.07
CA SER A 128 -10.51 -0.10 -22.26
C SER A 128 -9.20 -0.84 -22.00
N LEU A 129 -9.25 -2.17 -21.89
CA LEU A 129 -8.08 -2.96 -21.55
C LEU A 129 -7.12 -3.16 -22.73
N ASP A 130 -5.82 -3.11 -22.45
CA ASP A 130 -4.78 -3.46 -23.42
C ASP A 130 -4.68 -4.98 -23.59
N PHE A 131 -5.08 -5.75 -22.56
CA PHE A 131 -5.13 -7.21 -22.56
C PHE A 131 -6.23 -7.72 -21.62
N TYR A 132 -6.81 -8.88 -21.95
CA TYR A 132 -8.03 -9.38 -21.29
C TYR A 132 -7.77 -10.36 -20.12
N GLY A 133 -6.51 -10.69 -19.84
CA GLY A 133 -6.15 -11.49 -18.67
C GLY A 133 -4.66 -11.79 -18.54
N GLY A 134 -4.26 -12.22 -17.35
CA GLY A 134 -2.90 -12.62 -17.01
C GLY A 134 -2.34 -11.90 -15.78
N LYS A 135 -1.07 -12.18 -15.46
CA LYS A 135 -0.38 -11.59 -14.32
C LYS A 135 -0.09 -10.12 -14.56
N VAL A 136 -0.40 -9.30 -13.56
CA VAL A 136 -0.05 -7.88 -13.53
C VAL A 136 0.73 -7.54 -12.27
N ARG A 137 1.62 -6.57 -12.39
CA ARG A 137 2.34 -5.98 -11.25
C ARG A 137 1.73 -4.65 -10.85
N LYS A 138 1.87 -4.29 -9.58
CA LYS A 138 1.54 -2.97 -9.06
C LYS A 138 2.19 -1.88 -9.93
N GLY A 139 1.38 -0.93 -10.39
CA GLY A 139 1.80 0.18 -11.25
C GLY A 139 2.00 -0.18 -12.72
N GLU A 140 1.72 -1.43 -13.13
CA GLU A 140 1.75 -1.82 -14.53
C GLU A 140 0.54 -1.23 -15.27
N LYS A 141 0.77 -0.68 -16.47
CA LYS A 141 -0.32 -0.19 -17.33
C LYS A 141 -1.20 -1.37 -17.76
N ILE A 142 -2.51 -1.23 -17.55
CA ILE A 142 -3.51 -2.26 -17.89
C ILE A 142 -4.50 -1.81 -18.97
N GLY A 143 -4.57 -0.50 -19.26
CA GLY A 143 -5.48 0.03 -20.26
C GLY A 143 -5.58 1.55 -20.25
N THR A 144 -6.68 2.04 -20.80
CA THR A 144 -7.00 3.47 -20.89
C THR A 144 -8.40 3.77 -20.35
N ALA A 145 -8.57 4.92 -19.71
CA ALA A 145 -9.83 5.31 -19.10
C ALA A 145 -10.90 5.62 -20.15
N LYS A 146 -12.10 5.08 -19.96
CA LYS A 146 -13.28 5.44 -20.77
C LYS A 146 -14.06 6.56 -20.10
N ASN A 147 -14.84 7.27 -20.90
CA ASN A 147 -15.76 8.27 -20.38
C ASN A 147 -16.98 7.57 -19.74
N ARG A 148 -16.99 7.48 -18.40
CA ARG A 148 -18.09 6.91 -17.63
C ARG A 148 -19.37 7.75 -17.62
N ARG A 149 -19.29 9.06 -17.91
CA ARG A 149 -20.41 10.01 -17.77
C ARG A 149 -21.61 9.71 -18.66
N CYS A 150 -21.44 8.88 -19.68
CA CYS A 150 -22.54 8.35 -20.49
C CYS A 150 -23.57 7.53 -19.69
N VAL A 151 -23.20 6.98 -18.51
CA VAL A 151 -24.11 6.27 -17.61
C VAL A 151 -24.85 7.25 -16.70
N ASP A 152 -24.13 8.23 -16.16
CA ASP A 152 -24.66 9.13 -15.14
C ASP A 152 -25.50 10.27 -15.74
N GLY A 153 -25.31 10.58 -17.04
CA GLY A 153 -26.15 11.54 -17.77
C GLY A 153 -25.94 13.02 -17.39
N VAL A 154 -24.84 13.35 -16.72
CA VAL A 154 -24.54 14.71 -16.21
C VAL A 154 -23.15 15.17 -16.67
N ASP A 155 -23.03 16.48 -16.95
CA ASP A 155 -21.73 17.15 -17.07
C ASP A 155 -21.01 17.14 -15.71
N GLY A 156 -19.69 16.92 -15.70
CA GLY A 156 -18.89 16.89 -14.47
C GLY A 156 -17.54 16.20 -14.66
N GLU A 157 -16.76 16.11 -13.57
CA GLU A 157 -15.41 15.51 -13.59
C GLU A 157 -15.44 14.04 -14.02
N SER A 158 -14.56 13.61 -14.92
CA SER A 158 -14.49 12.19 -15.30
C SER A 158 -13.80 11.36 -14.21
N TYR A 159 -14.19 10.09 -14.10
CA TYR A 159 -13.67 9.18 -13.08
C TYR A 159 -13.70 7.72 -13.49
N LEU A 160 -12.90 6.92 -12.78
CA LEU A 160 -12.98 5.47 -12.73
C LEU A 160 -13.65 5.05 -11.43
N ARG A 161 -14.56 4.07 -11.50
CA ARG A 161 -15.14 3.49 -10.28
C ARG A 161 -14.29 2.30 -9.84
N LEU A 162 -13.79 2.36 -8.60
CA LEU A 162 -13.02 1.31 -7.97
C LEU A 162 -13.79 0.72 -6.79
N GLN A 163 -13.92 -0.60 -6.77
CA GLN A 163 -14.50 -1.35 -5.65
C GLN A 163 -13.47 -2.33 -5.13
N LEU A 164 -13.22 -2.32 -3.83
CA LEU A 164 -12.29 -3.24 -3.17
C LEU A 164 -13.08 -4.22 -2.31
N PHE A 165 -12.73 -5.49 -2.44
CA PHE A 165 -13.31 -6.57 -1.67
C PHE A 165 -12.22 -7.30 -0.91
N ARG A 166 -12.55 -7.74 0.31
CA ARG A 166 -11.75 -8.65 1.12
C ARG A 166 -12.60 -9.87 1.48
N GLN A 167 -12.14 -11.06 1.09
CA GLN A 167 -12.85 -12.33 1.31
C GLN A 167 -14.32 -12.28 0.87
N GLY A 168 -14.57 -11.58 -0.25
CA GLY A 168 -15.92 -11.42 -0.83
C GLY A 168 -16.78 -10.32 -0.22
N ARG A 169 -16.31 -9.59 0.80
CA ARG A 169 -17.03 -8.43 1.37
C ARG A 169 -16.43 -7.13 0.85
N ALA A 170 -17.27 -6.20 0.39
CA ALA A 170 -16.82 -4.87 0.00
C ALA A 170 -16.27 -4.12 1.23
N ILE A 171 -15.15 -3.43 1.06
CA ILE A 171 -14.50 -2.60 2.07
C ILE A 171 -14.19 -1.23 1.48
N ASP A 172 -13.97 -0.23 2.33
CA ASP A 172 -13.60 1.11 1.89
C ASP A 172 -12.14 1.12 1.37
N PRO A 173 -11.91 1.41 0.08
CA PRO A 173 -10.56 1.44 -0.49
C PRO A 173 -9.79 2.73 -0.18
N THR A 174 -10.45 3.79 0.30
CA THR A 174 -9.86 5.13 0.46
C THR A 174 -8.51 5.09 1.16
N PHE A 175 -8.44 4.34 2.25
CA PHE A 175 -7.22 4.24 3.05
C PHE A 175 -6.06 3.56 2.29
N HIS A 176 -6.33 2.54 1.48
CA HIS A 176 -5.30 1.89 0.65
C HIS A 176 -4.84 2.75 -0.52
N LEU A 177 -5.70 3.68 -0.97
CA LEU A 177 -5.46 4.58 -2.09
C LEU A 177 -4.67 5.83 -1.71
N GLN A 178 -5.01 6.44 -0.56
CA GLN A 178 -4.54 7.77 -0.17
C GLN A 178 -3.61 7.73 1.04
N ASP A 179 -3.96 6.98 2.07
CA ASP A 179 -3.24 6.99 3.35
C ASP A 179 -2.13 5.95 3.42
N CYS A 180 -2.16 4.97 2.51
CA CYS A 180 -1.17 3.91 2.44
C CYS A 180 -1.14 3.11 3.75
N MET A 181 -1.75 1.92 3.83
CA MET A 181 -1.62 0.99 4.97
C MET A 181 -0.17 0.51 5.15
N CYS A 182 0.78 1.41 5.33
CA CYS A 182 2.18 1.15 5.56
C CYS A 182 2.30 0.52 6.93
N THR A 183 2.81 -0.70 6.97
CA THR A 183 3.34 -1.21 8.22
C THR A 183 4.44 -0.28 8.73
N GLY A 184 4.36 0.10 10.01
CA GLY A 184 5.42 0.83 10.69
C GLY A 184 6.75 0.06 10.66
N GLN A 185 7.84 0.69 11.10
CA GLN A 185 9.12 -0.01 11.26
C GLN A 185 8.90 -1.22 12.18
N ILE A 186 9.34 -2.41 11.76
CA ILE A 186 9.10 -3.65 12.51
C ILE A 186 10.32 -4.03 13.35
N CYS A 187 11.52 -3.80 12.83
CA CYS A 187 12.76 -4.13 13.51
C CYS A 187 13.65 -2.88 13.63
N GLU A 188 14.19 -2.66 14.83
CA GLU A 188 15.09 -1.53 15.14
C GLU A 188 16.22 -1.36 14.13
N SER A 189 16.88 -2.46 13.75
CA SER A 189 18.00 -2.46 12.81
C SER A 189 17.59 -2.44 11.33
N ASN A 190 16.29 -2.34 11.03
CA ASN A 190 15.75 -2.33 9.68
C ASN A 190 14.63 -1.30 9.52
N GLN A 191 15.03 -0.04 9.36
CA GLN A 191 14.11 1.10 9.19
C GLN A 191 13.24 1.02 7.92
N LYS A 192 13.65 0.24 6.92
CA LYS A 192 12.95 0.13 5.62
C LYS A 192 12.09 -1.12 5.50
N ASN A 193 12.01 -1.95 6.55
CA ASN A 193 11.34 -3.26 6.51
C ASN A 193 11.81 -4.12 5.32
N GLU A 194 13.12 -4.10 5.00
CA GLU A 194 13.72 -4.97 3.98
C GLU A 194 13.37 -6.44 4.24
N LEU A 195 12.91 -7.15 3.21
CA LEU A 195 12.50 -8.54 3.31
C LEU A 195 13.65 -9.50 3.01
N LEU A 196 13.65 -10.66 3.69
CA LEU A 196 14.49 -11.81 3.38
C LEU A 196 13.76 -12.73 2.38
N GLY A 197 13.98 -12.45 1.11
CA GLY A 197 13.38 -13.19 0.00
C GLY A 197 12.03 -12.64 -0.44
N PRO A 198 11.22 -13.43 -1.16
CA PRO A 198 9.99 -12.93 -1.74
C PRO A 198 8.93 -12.63 -0.67
N PRO A 199 8.13 -11.56 -0.86
CA PRO A 199 7.02 -11.25 0.04
C PRO A 199 5.96 -12.36 0.01
N PHE A 200 5.32 -12.59 1.16
CA PHE A 200 4.15 -13.43 1.36
C PHE A 200 4.36 -14.87 0.90
N LYS A 201 5.57 -15.39 1.11
CA LYS A 201 5.94 -16.76 0.76
C LYS A 201 5.29 -17.75 1.72
N HIS A 202 4.93 -18.92 1.20
CA HIS A 202 4.55 -20.05 2.03
C HIS A 202 5.80 -20.60 2.72
N ASP A 203 5.73 -20.80 4.03
CA ASP A 203 6.85 -21.29 4.80
C ASP A 203 6.46 -22.46 5.71
N SER A 204 6.97 -23.64 5.37
CA SER A 204 6.74 -24.85 6.16
C SER A 204 7.36 -24.79 7.55
N ARG A 205 8.38 -23.93 7.78
CA ARG A 205 8.98 -23.72 9.10
C ARG A 205 8.00 -23.08 10.08
N TYR A 206 7.03 -22.32 9.55
CA TYR A 206 6.03 -21.58 10.32
C TYR A 206 4.64 -22.21 10.18
N ASN A 207 4.55 -23.55 10.19
CA ASN A 207 3.28 -24.29 10.07
C ASN A 207 2.52 -24.05 8.77
N GLY A 208 3.24 -23.75 7.68
CA GLY A 208 2.66 -23.53 6.37
C GLY A 208 1.88 -22.21 6.25
N VAL A 209 2.10 -21.27 7.17
CA VAL A 209 1.56 -19.92 7.03
C VAL A 209 2.26 -19.19 5.88
N ARG A 210 1.57 -18.18 5.35
CA ARG A 210 2.13 -17.24 4.38
C ARG A 210 2.46 -15.94 5.10
N GLY A 211 3.63 -15.38 4.82
CA GLY A 211 4.07 -14.16 5.50
C GLY A 211 5.37 -13.60 4.94
N TRP A 212 5.93 -12.65 5.69
CA TRP A 212 7.18 -11.98 5.37
C TRP A 212 8.27 -12.47 6.32
N ASP A 213 9.44 -12.81 5.76
CA ASP A 213 10.65 -12.83 6.57
C ASP A 213 11.26 -11.43 6.49
N ILE A 214 11.46 -10.78 7.63
CA ILE A 214 12.00 -9.42 7.70
C ILE A 214 13.47 -9.51 8.12
N LYS A 215 14.33 -8.76 7.43
CA LYS A 215 15.74 -8.65 7.80
C LYS A 215 15.84 -7.93 9.14
N CYS A 216 16.51 -8.54 10.12
CA CYS A 216 16.60 -7.98 11.46
C CYS A 216 17.95 -8.33 12.09
N PRO A 217 19.05 -7.70 11.63
CA PRO A 217 20.39 -7.99 12.14
C PRO A 217 20.55 -7.55 13.60
N MET A 218 21.52 -8.15 14.28
CA MET A 218 21.92 -7.74 15.62
C MET A 218 22.40 -6.28 15.64
N VAL A 219 22.19 -5.60 16.75
CA VAL A 219 22.56 -4.19 16.94
C VAL A 219 23.83 -4.12 17.79
N SER A 220 24.76 -3.24 17.40
CA SER A 220 25.88 -2.82 18.24
C SER A 220 25.52 -1.51 18.93
N ASP A 221 25.63 -1.45 20.25
CA ASP A 221 25.49 -0.19 20.97
C ASP A 221 26.84 0.55 21.01
N ASP A 222 26.80 1.87 20.87
CA ASP A 222 28.00 2.70 20.84
C ASP A 222 28.82 2.52 22.13
N GLY A 223 29.98 1.88 22.00
CA GLY A 223 30.90 1.63 23.11
C GLY A 223 30.85 0.21 23.70
N GLU A 224 30.01 -0.69 23.18
CA GLU A 224 30.00 -2.10 23.56
C GLU A 224 30.53 -2.99 22.42
N GLU A 225 31.41 -3.95 22.74
CA GLU A 225 31.89 -4.94 21.76
C GLU A 225 30.86 -6.06 21.51
N GLU A 226 29.88 -6.23 22.41
CA GLU A 226 28.87 -7.28 22.31
C GLU A 226 27.67 -6.82 21.46
N LEU A 227 27.25 -7.70 20.55
CA LEU A 227 26.05 -7.49 19.75
C LEU A 227 24.81 -7.91 20.55
N ARG A 228 23.82 -7.02 20.62
CA ARG A 228 22.52 -7.33 21.23
C ARG A 228 21.44 -7.64 20.21
N VAL A 229 20.39 -8.30 20.67
CA VAL A 229 19.18 -8.50 19.87
C VAL A 229 18.46 -7.16 19.65
N PRO A 230 17.96 -6.88 18.44
CA PRO A 230 17.21 -5.66 18.15
C PRO A 230 15.85 -5.65 18.83
N ASP A 231 15.34 -4.44 19.11
CA ASP A 231 13.94 -4.27 19.50
C ASP A 231 13.00 -4.50 18.30
N ILE A 232 11.84 -5.08 18.60
CA ILE A 232 10.79 -5.37 17.64
C ILE A 232 9.57 -4.51 17.98
N TYR A 233 9.12 -3.75 17.00
CA TYR A 233 7.97 -2.86 17.15
C TYR A 233 6.73 -3.46 16.50
N SER A 234 5.55 -2.99 16.93
CA SER A 234 4.30 -3.38 16.29
C SER A 234 4.26 -2.84 14.86
N PRO A 235 3.97 -3.66 13.83
CA PRO A 235 3.83 -3.18 12.46
C PRO A 235 2.60 -2.30 12.25
N ILE A 236 1.62 -2.38 13.14
CA ILE A 236 0.32 -1.72 13.01
C ILE A 236 -0.12 -1.18 14.37
N ASP A 237 -1.06 -0.23 14.38
CA ASP A 237 -1.77 0.10 15.61
C ASP A 237 -2.58 -1.13 16.04
N ALA A 238 -2.24 -1.71 17.19
CA ALA A 238 -2.82 -2.96 17.65
C ALA A 238 -2.77 -3.11 19.16
N GLU A 239 -3.66 -3.97 19.65
CA GLU A 239 -3.62 -4.49 21.00
C GLU A 239 -2.91 -5.84 21.04
N PHE A 240 -2.10 -6.04 22.09
CA PHE A 240 -1.51 -7.32 22.39
C PHE A 240 -2.58 -8.28 22.92
N ILE A 241 -2.81 -9.38 22.20
CA ILE A 241 -3.81 -10.38 22.57
C ILE A 241 -3.16 -11.54 23.33
N GLY A 242 -1.94 -11.90 22.99
CA GLY A 242 -1.27 -13.00 23.66
C GLY A 242 0.04 -13.44 23.03
N ARG A 243 0.62 -14.46 23.66
CA ARG A 243 1.81 -15.14 23.15
C ARG A 243 1.38 -16.40 22.42
N THR A 244 2.06 -16.70 21.32
CA THR A 244 1.90 -17.96 20.58
C THR A 244 3.22 -18.72 20.54
N ARG A 245 3.17 -20.00 20.19
CA ARG A 245 4.36 -20.82 19.96
C ARG A 245 4.23 -21.56 18.64
N LEU A 246 5.32 -21.62 17.90
CA LEU A 246 5.42 -22.49 16.73
C LEU A 246 5.59 -23.94 17.19
N TYR A 247 4.66 -24.79 16.77
CA TYR A 247 4.73 -26.24 17.00
C TYR A 247 5.24 -26.94 15.75
N ALA A 248 6.36 -27.65 15.84
CA ALA A 248 6.85 -28.42 14.69
C ALA A 248 5.92 -29.62 14.41
N ILE A 249 5.40 -29.71 13.18
CA ILE A 249 4.52 -30.80 12.72
C ILE A 249 5.21 -32.19 12.82
N GLN A 250 6.56 -32.22 12.84
CA GLN A 250 7.38 -33.45 12.91
C GLN A 250 8.29 -33.51 14.15
N GLY A 251 7.97 -32.77 15.22
CA GLY A 251 8.55 -33.02 16.55
C GLY A 251 9.89 -32.35 16.87
N THR A 252 10.54 -31.63 15.94
CA THR A 252 11.74 -30.85 16.26
C THR A 252 11.71 -29.50 15.57
N TYR A 253 11.52 -28.44 16.36
CA TYR A 253 11.71 -27.07 15.89
C TYR A 253 13.21 -26.80 15.74
N THR A 254 13.65 -26.32 14.57
CA THR A 254 15.07 -26.14 14.23
C THR A 254 15.60 -24.73 14.51
N GLY A 255 14.77 -23.83 15.05
CA GLY A 255 15.20 -22.48 15.46
C GLY A 255 15.63 -22.42 16.92
N CYS A 256 16.36 -21.36 17.28
CA CYS A 256 16.81 -21.13 18.67
C CYS A 256 15.67 -20.80 19.64
N ASP A 257 14.59 -20.17 19.14
CA ASP A 257 13.39 -19.86 19.91
C ASP A 257 12.13 -19.96 19.03
N ASN A 258 11.04 -20.45 19.60
CA ASN A 258 9.76 -20.66 18.92
C ASN A 258 8.64 -19.75 19.44
N ASN A 259 8.97 -18.74 20.24
CA ASN A 259 7.99 -17.79 20.73
C ASN A 259 7.47 -16.88 19.59
N GLY A 260 6.23 -16.48 19.75
CA GLY A 260 5.60 -15.47 18.93
C GLY A 260 4.61 -14.64 19.73
N VAL A 261 4.14 -13.59 19.09
CA VAL A 261 3.19 -12.62 19.66
C VAL A 261 2.04 -12.45 18.68
N VAL A 262 0.82 -12.41 19.21
CA VAL A 262 -0.41 -12.15 18.46
C VAL A 262 -0.91 -10.75 18.80
N LEU A 263 -1.11 -9.95 17.77
CA LEU A 263 -1.61 -8.59 17.82
C LEU A 263 -2.89 -8.50 17.00
N VAL A 264 -3.91 -7.82 17.51
CA VAL A 264 -5.13 -7.50 16.77
C VAL A 264 -5.18 -6.01 16.56
N GLY A 265 -5.36 -5.60 15.31
CA GLY A 265 -5.34 -4.20 14.95
C GLY A 265 -6.44 -3.40 15.63
N THR A 266 -6.20 -2.10 15.78
CA THR A 266 -7.15 -1.13 16.33
C THR A 266 -7.33 0.02 15.34
N GLY A 267 -8.38 0.83 15.54
CA GLY A 267 -8.67 1.97 14.66
C GLY A 267 -8.82 1.55 13.20
N ALA A 268 -7.96 2.09 12.33
CA ALA A 268 -7.92 1.76 10.90
C ALA A 268 -7.52 0.29 10.63
N TRP A 269 -6.83 -0.36 11.57
CA TRP A 269 -6.35 -1.73 11.45
C TRP A 269 -7.28 -2.79 12.06
N LYS A 270 -8.48 -2.42 12.53
CA LYS A 270 -9.39 -3.31 13.29
C LYS A 270 -9.71 -4.67 12.66
N ASP A 271 -9.57 -4.79 11.34
CA ASP A 271 -9.85 -6.02 10.61
C ASP A 271 -8.58 -6.86 10.35
N PHE A 272 -7.43 -6.45 10.88
CA PHE A 272 -6.13 -7.09 10.65
C PHE A 272 -5.63 -7.79 11.91
N GLU A 273 -5.03 -8.95 11.71
CA GLU A 273 -4.31 -9.69 12.74
C GLU A 273 -2.86 -9.81 12.30
N VAL A 274 -1.94 -9.62 13.24
CA VAL A 274 -0.51 -9.79 13.03
C VAL A 274 0.00 -10.85 13.98
N ILE A 275 0.69 -11.83 13.42
CA ILE A 275 1.41 -12.84 14.18
C ILE A 275 2.90 -12.65 13.91
N LEU A 276 3.65 -12.21 14.93
CA LEU A 276 5.09 -12.10 14.88
C LEU A 276 5.72 -13.38 15.42
N TYR A 277 6.67 -13.95 14.69
CA TYR A 277 7.40 -15.16 15.06
C TYR A 277 8.86 -14.85 15.38
N ASN A 278 9.48 -15.64 16.26
CA ASN A 278 10.86 -15.45 16.74
C ASN A 278 11.04 -14.13 17.53
N VAL A 279 10.03 -13.77 18.31
CA VAL A 279 10.02 -12.53 19.10
C VAL A 279 9.67 -12.83 20.57
N HIS A 280 10.31 -12.09 21.48
CA HIS A 280 10.00 -12.15 22.90
C HIS A 280 9.23 -10.91 23.34
N TYR A 281 8.03 -11.13 23.88
CA TYR A 281 7.26 -10.05 24.50
C TYR A 281 7.91 -9.59 25.81
N ARG A 282 8.10 -8.27 25.96
CA ARG A 282 8.59 -7.62 27.19
C ARG A 282 7.58 -6.57 27.66
N GLU A 283 7.06 -6.72 28.87
CA GLU A 283 6.08 -5.79 29.47
C GLU A 283 6.61 -4.36 29.65
N LYS A 284 7.94 -4.19 29.71
CA LYS A 284 8.60 -2.92 30.06
C LYS A 284 8.69 -1.87 28.93
N ILE A 285 8.31 -2.18 27.69
CA ILE A 285 8.42 -1.25 26.55
C ILE A 285 7.09 -0.51 26.27
N ILE A 286 6.07 -0.66 27.13
CA ILE A 286 4.86 0.16 27.05
C ILE A 286 5.14 1.52 27.72
N GLY A 287 5.97 2.33 27.05
CA GLY A 287 6.01 3.76 27.25
C GLY A 287 5.18 4.39 26.14
N HIS A 288 4.09 5.04 26.50
CA HIS A 288 3.42 5.99 25.62
C HIS A 288 4.47 6.90 24.95
N GLN A 289 4.57 6.84 23.63
CA GLN A 289 4.96 8.01 22.84
C GLN A 289 3.69 8.73 22.41
#